data_AF-A0A7W0L8I7-F1
#
_entry.id   AF-A0A7W0L8I7-F1
#
_cell.length_a   1.000
_cell.length_b   1.000
_cell.length_c   1.000
_cell.angle_alpha   90.00
_cell.angle_beta   90.00
_cell.angle_gamma   90.00
#
_symmetry.space_group_name_H-M   'P 1'
#
loop_
_entity.id
_entity.type
_entity.pdbx_description
1 polymer ?
#
loop_
_entity_poly.entity_id
_entity_poly.type
_entity_poly.pdbx_seq_one_letter_code
_entity_poly.pdbx_strand_id
1 'polypeptide(L)'
;MAGYDAIVLAGGRGSRMSGRAKPQIPVGDATMLERVLLAVRGADTRVVVGPPQSVPDGVLLVQEHPVGSGPVAGLAAGLDLISAATVVVVAADLPFLTSELIESLVAQLVEDADAAVLVDENGRDQFLLGAWRVSGLRTALADLAPLPGRAMRALVASVRVARVEVPAPQSAPVPWTDVDTPADLDRAREGLPRPPG
;
A
#
# COMPACT_ATOMS: atom_id res chain seq x y z
N MET A 1 0.27 3.00 -21.36
CA MET A 1 0.26 1.98 -20.29
C MET A 1 -1.18 1.55 -20.08
N ALA A 2 -1.42 0.28 -19.76
CA ALA A 2 -2.75 -0.12 -19.27
C ALA A 2 -3.03 0.64 -17.96
N GLY A 3 -4.24 1.18 -17.81
CA GLY A 3 -4.64 1.88 -16.59
C GLY A 3 -4.64 0.94 -15.38
N TYR A 4 -4.44 1.51 -14.19
CA TYR A 4 -4.50 0.79 -12.92
C TYR A 4 -5.30 1.60 -11.91
N ASP A 5 -5.91 0.91 -10.96
CA ASP A 5 -6.48 1.53 -9.76
C ASP A 5 -5.54 1.30 -8.55
N ALA A 6 -5.74 2.01 -7.46
CA ALA A 6 -4.95 1.87 -6.24
C ALA A 6 -5.80 1.70 -4.98
N ILE A 7 -5.37 0.79 -4.10
CA ILE A 7 -5.88 0.58 -2.76
C ILE A 7 -4.77 0.90 -1.76
N VAL A 8 -5.03 1.86 -0.87
CA VAL A 8 -4.15 2.27 0.22
C VAL A 8 -4.73 1.76 1.53
N LEU A 9 -4.08 0.77 2.16
CA LEU A 9 -4.50 0.23 3.45
C LEU A 9 -4.00 1.14 4.58
N ALA A 10 -4.95 1.83 5.23
CA ALA A 10 -4.74 2.83 6.27
C ALA A 10 -5.35 2.41 7.63
N GLY A 11 -5.67 1.14 7.81
CA GLY A 11 -6.30 0.56 9.00
C GLY A 11 -5.45 -0.48 9.74
N GLY A 12 -5.99 -1.04 10.83
CA GLY A 12 -5.37 -2.15 11.57
C GLY A 12 -4.93 -1.81 13.00
N ARG A 13 -4.35 -2.81 13.69
CA ARG A 13 -3.98 -2.73 15.12
C ARG A 13 -2.88 -1.70 15.44
N GLY A 14 -2.14 -1.25 14.42
CA GLY A 14 -1.13 -0.18 14.49
C GLY A 14 -1.56 1.16 13.88
N SER A 15 -2.85 1.34 13.57
CA SER A 15 -3.36 2.56 12.90
C SER A 15 -3.32 3.81 13.78
N ARG A 16 -2.82 3.71 15.02
CA ARG A 16 -2.61 4.84 15.92
C ARG A 16 -1.17 4.87 16.44
N MET A 17 -0.58 6.05 16.43
CA MET A 17 0.73 6.33 17.02
C MET A 17 0.65 7.65 17.80
N SER A 18 1.08 7.62 19.07
CA SER A 18 1.03 8.80 19.96
C SER A 18 -0.35 9.47 20.05
N GLY A 19 -1.42 8.66 20.09
CA GLY A 19 -2.80 9.13 20.20
C GLY A 19 -3.43 9.68 18.91
N ARG A 20 -2.69 9.73 17.80
CA ARG A 20 -3.16 10.18 16.48
C ARG A 20 -3.32 9.00 15.53
N ALA A 21 -4.19 9.14 14.53
CA ALA A 21 -4.23 8.19 13.43
C ALA A 21 -2.88 8.22 12.71
N LYS A 22 -2.18 7.08 12.65
CA LYS A 22 -0.82 6.96 12.11
C LYS A 22 -0.72 7.54 10.70
N PRO A 23 -1.61 7.21 9.74
CA PRO A 23 -1.53 7.75 8.36
C PRO A 23 -1.62 9.29 8.29
N GLN A 24 -2.24 9.93 9.29
CA GLN A 24 -2.46 11.37 9.37
C GLN A 24 -1.31 12.11 10.05
N ILE A 25 -0.23 11.42 10.45
CA ILE A 25 0.92 12.05 11.07
C ILE A 25 1.80 12.70 9.99
N PRO A 26 2.18 13.99 10.14
CA PRO A 26 3.06 14.66 9.18
C PRO A 26 4.48 14.11 9.20
N VAL A 27 5.01 13.87 8.00
CA VAL A 27 6.42 13.63 7.71
C VAL A 27 6.82 14.74 6.73
N GLY A 28 7.59 15.73 7.17
CA GLY A 28 7.80 16.96 6.38
C GLY A 28 6.54 17.82 6.27
N ASP A 29 6.20 18.22 5.05
CA ASP A 29 5.09 19.13 4.70
C ASP A 29 3.74 18.45 4.45
N ALA A 30 3.70 17.12 4.42
CA ALA A 30 2.52 16.32 4.14
C ALA A 30 2.38 15.16 5.13
N THR A 31 1.16 14.68 5.32
CA THR A 31 0.87 13.43 6.05
C THR A 31 1.42 12.22 5.29
N MET A 32 1.66 11.12 6.01
CA MET A 32 2.09 9.86 5.36
C MET A 32 1.07 9.41 4.31
N LEU A 33 -0.23 9.54 4.60
CA LEU A 33 -1.29 9.20 3.66
C LEU A 33 -1.24 10.05 2.38
N GLU A 34 -1.05 11.37 2.50
CA GLU A 34 -0.94 12.26 1.34
C GLU A 34 0.27 11.92 0.47
N ARG A 35 1.41 11.57 1.09
CA ARG A 35 2.62 11.14 0.35
C ARG A 35 2.37 9.84 -0.42
N VAL A 36 1.74 8.85 0.21
CA VAL A 36 1.38 7.58 -0.45
C VAL A 36 0.39 7.83 -1.59
N LEU A 37 -0.63 8.67 -1.39
CA LEU A 37 -1.60 9.03 -2.42
C LEU A 37 -0.98 9.82 -3.59
N LEU A 38 0.08 10.59 -3.32
CA LEU A 38 0.87 11.26 -4.36
C LEU A 38 1.70 10.25 -5.17
N ALA A 39 2.21 9.19 -4.54
CA ALA A 39 2.94 8.13 -5.22
C ALA A 39 2.05 7.35 -6.20
N VAL A 40 0.79 7.09 -5.83
CA VAL A 40 -0.21 6.43 -6.68
C VAL A 40 -1.08 7.41 -7.48
N ARG A 41 -0.62 8.65 -7.72
CA ARG A 41 -1.41 9.69 -8.43
C ARG A 41 -1.77 9.32 -9.88
N GLY A 42 -1.06 8.36 -10.47
CA GLY A 42 -1.35 7.85 -11.82
C GLY A 42 -2.48 6.83 -11.86
N ALA A 43 -3.06 6.44 -10.71
CA ALA A 43 -4.19 5.54 -10.65
C ALA A 43 -5.49 6.24 -11.10
N ASP A 44 -6.30 5.55 -11.89
CA ASP A 44 -7.60 6.04 -12.35
C ASP A 44 -8.58 6.21 -11.16
N THR A 45 -8.63 5.20 -10.29
CA THR A 45 -9.36 5.22 -9.01
C THR A 45 -8.39 5.05 -7.84
N ARG A 46 -8.55 5.86 -6.79
CA ARG A 46 -7.78 5.73 -5.54
C ARG A 46 -8.72 5.50 -4.38
N VAL A 47 -8.51 4.39 -3.67
CA VAL A 47 -9.32 3.96 -2.53
C VAL A 47 -8.44 3.85 -1.30
N VAL A 48 -8.81 4.55 -0.23
CA VAL A 48 -8.24 4.38 1.10
C VAL A 48 -9.14 3.42 1.87
N VAL A 49 -8.54 2.41 2.49
CA VAL A 49 -9.25 1.47 3.36
C VAL A 49 -8.83 1.67 4.81
N GLY A 50 -9.74 2.11 5.65
CA GLY A 50 -9.49 2.29 7.08
C GLY A 50 -10.59 3.06 7.79
N PRO A 51 -10.39 3.39 9.08
CA PRO A 51 -11.34 4.19 9.84
C PRO A 51 -11.62 5.56 9.20
N PRO A 52 -12.76 6.20 9.54
CA PRO A 52 -13.05 7.57 9.11
C PRO A 52 -11.88 8.53 9.39
N GLN A 53 -11.40 9.20 8.35
CA GLN A 53 -10.27 10.13 8.40
C GLN A 53 -10.30 11.09 7.21
N SER A 54 -9.47 12.14 7.25
CA SER A 54 -9.35 13.07 6.11
C SER A 54 -8.69 12.37 4.92
N VAL A 55 -9.28 12.55 3.75
CA VAL A 55 -8.73 12.13 2.45
C VAL A 55 -8.92 13.29 1.44
N PRO A 56 -8.02 13.44 0.45
CA PRO A 56 -8.20 14.45 -0.60
C PRO A 56 -9.46 14.24 -1.45
N ASP A 57 -9.92 15.29 -2.13
CA ASP A 57 -11.04 15.21 -3.07
C ASP A 57 -10.76 14.17 -4.17
N GLY A 58 -11.81 13.42 -4.54
CA GLY A 58 -11.73 12.35 -5.53
C GLY A 58 -11.07 11.05 -5.05
N VAL A 59 -10.66 10.97 -3.78
CA VAL A 59 -10.22 9.73 -3.14
C VAL A 59 -11.38 9.10 -2.39
N LEU A 60 -11.65 7.82 -2.65
CA LEU A 60 -12.70 7.08 -1.95
C LEU A 60 -12.18 6.59 -0.60
N LEU A 61 -13.03 6.64 0.44
CA LEU A 61 -12.72 6.07 1.75
C LEU A 61 -13.75 4.99 2.07
N VAL A 62 -13.27 3.79 2.35
CA VAL A 62 -14.08 2.65 2.77
C VAL A 62 -13.47 1.99 4.00
N GLN A 63 -14.26 1.21 4.73
CA GLN A 63 -13.78 0.43 5.85
C GLN A 63 -14.34 -0.99 5.76
N GLU A 64 -13.52 -1.98 6.11
CA GLU A 64 -13.98 -3.36 6.14
C GLU A 64 -15.03 -3.59 7.23
N HIS A 65 -15.89 -4.57 6.98
CA HIS A 65 -16.87 -5.04 7.95
C HIS A 65 -16.72 -6.55 8.20
N PRO A 66 -16.60 -7.00 9.47
CA PRO A 66 -16.52 -6.20 10.71
C PRO A 66 -15.26 -5.34 10.80
N VAL A 67 -15.34 -4.20 11.50
CA VAL A 67 -14.21 -3.29 11.72
C VAL A 67 -13.05 -4.02 12.42
N GLY A 68 -11.83 -3.88 11.89
CA GLY A 68 -10.64 -4.51 12.47
C GLY A 68 -10.43 -5.96 12.04
N SER A 69 -11.09 -6.39 10.95
CA SER A 69 -10.99 -7.75 10.42
C SER A 69 -9.66 -8.09 9.72
N GLY A 70 -8.71 -7.15 9.70
CA GLY A 70 -7.36 -7.36 9.20
C GLY A 70 -7.19 -6.99 7.73
N PRO A 71 -5.95 -7.08 7.21
CA PRO A 71 -5.58 -6.51 5.92
C PRO A 71 -6.27 -7.17 4.74
N VAL A 72 -6.55 -8.49 4.80
CA VAL A 72 -7.24 -9.20 3.70
C VAL A 72 -8.71 -8.77 3.61
N ALA A 73 -9.39 -8.58 4.74
CA ALA A 73 -10.76 -8.05 4.76
C ALA A 73 -10.79 -6.59 4.27
N GLY A 74 -9.79 -5.79 4.67
CA GLY A 74 -9.57 -4.43 4.15
C GLY A 74 -9.41 -4.42 2.63
N LEU A 75 -8.52 -5.27 2.11
CA LEU A 75 -8.29 -5.39 0.68
C LEU A 75 -9.57 -5.75 -0.08
N ALA A 76 -10.35 -6.72 0.43
CA ALA A 76 -11.62 -7.10 -0.19
C ALA A 76 -12.62 -5.91 -0.24
N ALA A 77 -12.75 -5.16 0.86
CA ALA A 77 -13.61 -3.98 0.91
C ALA A 77 -13.19 -2.88 -0.08
N GLY A 78 -11.87 -2.67 -0.24
CA GLY A 78 -11.35 -1.76 -1.27
C GLY A 78 -11.60 -2.25 -2.69
N LEU A 79 -11.45 -3.56 -2.90
CA LEU A 79 -11.57 -4.20 -4.22
C LEU A 79 -12.97 -4.09 -4.82
N ASP A 80 -14.01 -3.96 -3.99
CA ASP A 80 -15.38 -3.74 -4.47
C ASP A 80 -15.57 -2.39 -5.18
N LEU A 81 -14.65 -1.45 -5.01
CA LEU A 81 -14.66 -0.13 -5.63
C LEU A 81 -13.72 -0.02 -6.85
N ILE A 82 -13.04 -1.11 -7.20
CA ILE A 82 -12.05 -1.17 -8.28
C ILE A 82 -12.68 -1.67 -9.57
N SER A 83 -12.33 -1.02 -10.69
CA SER A 83 -12.83 -1.34 -12.03
C SER A 83 -11.72 -1.69 -13.03
N ALA A 84 -10.49 -1.22 -12.81
CA ALA A 84 -9.35 -1.56 -13.64
C ALA A 84 -9.02 -3.06 -13.57
N ALA A 85 -8.36 -3.59 -14.60
CA ALA A 85 -7.88 -4.97 -14.61
C ALA A 85 -6.68 -5.18 -13.66
N THR A 86 -5.96 -4.11 -13.34
CA THR A 86 -4.79 -4.09 -12.46
C THR A 86 -5.07 -3.17 -11.28
N VAL A 87 -4.69 -3.61 -10.08
CA VAL A 87 -4.75 -2.80 -8.86
C VAL A 87 -3.40 -2.80 -8.15
N VAL A 88 -2.98 -1.62 -7.71
CA VAL A 88 -1.82 -1.43 -6.83
C VAL A 88 -2.30 -1.44 -5.39
N VAL A 89 -1.70 -2.26 -4.54
CA VAL A 89 -2.03 -2.36 -3.11
C VAL A 89 -0.82 -1.89 -2.31
N VAL A 90 -1.01 -0.84 -1.51
CA VAL A 90 0.04 -0.23 -0.70
C VAL A 90 -0.39 0.03 0.74
N ALA A 91 0.55 -0.03 1.69
CA ALA A 91 0.33 0.45 3.05
C ALA A 91 0.43 1.99 3.13
N ALA A 92 -0.35 2.60 4.03
CA ALA A 92 -0.43 4.06 4.18
C ALA A 92 0.73 4.69 4.97
N ASP A 93 1.67 3.89 5.43
CA ASP A 93 2.76 4.24 6.34
C ASP A 93 4.13 4.20 5.67
N LEU A 94 4.15 4.30 4.35
CA LEU A 94 5.32 4.35 3.48
C LEU A 94 5.55 5.79 2.98
N PRO A 95 6.00 6.75 3.82
CA PRO A 95 6.09 8.15 3.45
C PRO A 95 7.09 8.45 2.31
N PHE A 96 7.99 7.52 2.01
CA PHE A 96 9.00 7.67 0.96
C PHE A 96 8.64 6.96 -0.34
N LEU A 97 7.44 6.35 -0.41
CA LEU A 97 6.97 5.66 -1.59
C LEU A 97 6.99 6.60 -2.81
N THR A 98 7.48 6.10 -3.95
CA THR A 98 7.65 6.89 -5.16
C THR A 98 6.78 6.36 -6.30
N SER A 99 6.39 7.24 -7.22
CA SER A 99 5.61 6.84 -8.41
C SER A 99 6.41 5.90 -9.32
N GLU A 100 7.73 6.10 -9.41
CA GLU A 100 8.64 5.27 -10.20
C GLU A 100 8.65 3.82 -9.71
N LEU A 101 8.57 3.60 -8.39
CA LEU A 101 8.46 2.26 -7.83
C LEU A 101 7.10 1.63 -8.17
N ILE A 102 6.02 2.40 -8.07
CA ILE A 102 4.67 1.92 -8.46
C ILE A 102 4.62 1.52 -9.94
N GLU A 103 5.17 2.37 -10.82
CA GLU A 103 5.25 2.09 -12.25
C GLU A 103 6.09 0.85 -12.55
N SER A 104 7.20 0.65 -11.84
CA SER A 104 8.02 -0.57 -11.94
C SER A 104 7.23 -1.83 -11.55
N LEU A 105 6.47 -1.79 -10.44
CA LEU A 105 5.65 -2.92 -10.02
C LEU A 105 4.56 -3.27 -11.04
N VAL A 106 3.88 -2.24 -11.58
CA VAL A 106 2.87 -2.43 -12.63
C VAL A 106 3.49 -3.01 -13.91
N ALA A 107 4.66 -2.51 -14.32
CA ALA A 107 5.36 -2.99 -15.51
C ALA A 107 5.86 -4.44 -15.37
N GLN A 108 6.18 -4.87 -14.15
CA GLN A 108 6.66 -6.23 -13.85
C GLN A 108 5.52 -7.24 -13.59
N LEU A 109 4.26 -6.81 -13.66
CA LEU A 109 3.11 -7.71 -13.64
C LEU A 109 2.96 -8.43 -15.00
N VAL A 110 3.88 -9.35 -15.29
CA VAL A 110 3.93 -10.17 -16.52
C VAL A 110 2.72 -11.07 -16.69
N GLU A 111 2.37 -11.46 -17.92
CA GLU A 111 1.13 -12.19 -18.28
C GLU A 111 0.84 -13.45 -17.44
N ASP A 112 1.86 -14.15 -16.96
CA ASP A 112 1.69 -15.37 -16.20
C ASP A 112 1.60 -15.16 -14.67
N ALA A 113 1.85 -13.96 -14.13
CA ALA A 113 1.88 -13.70 -12.69
C ALA A 113 0.60 -13.00 -12.17
N ASP A 114 -0.06 -13.54 -11.15
CA ASP A 114 -1.24 -12.92 -10.55
C ASP A 114 -0.90 -11.64 -9.76
N ALA A 115 0.34 -11.53 -9.27
CA ALA A 115 0.84 -10.37 -8.56
C ALA A 115 2.32 -10.11 -8.86
N ALA A 116 2.75 -8.86 -8.71
CA ALA A 116 4.14 -8.43 -8.65
C ALA A 116 4.35 -7.69 -7.32
N VAL A 117 5.22 -8.22 -6.45
CA VAL A 117 5.48 -7.65 -5.12
C VAL A 117 6.93 -7.25 -4.99
N LEU A 118 7.18 -6.16 -4.27
CA LEU A 118 8.54 -5.77 -3.93
C LEU A 118 9.17 -6.81 -3.01
N VAL A 119 10.45 -7.10 -3.24
CA VAL A 119 11.33 -7.79 -2.30
C VAL A 119 12.34 -6.79 -1.75
N ASP A 120 12.41 -6.68 -0.42
CA ASP A 120 13.37 -5.78 0.23
C ASP A 120 14.80 -6.34 0.23
N GLU A 121 15.75 -5.54 0.72
CA GLU A 121 17.17 -5.89 0.76
C GLU A 121 17.51 -7.12 1.63
N ASN A 122 16.57 -7.55 2.48
CA ASN A 122 16.70 -8.74 3.32
C ASN A 122 16.06 -9.98 2.68
N GLY A 123 15.58 -9.86 1.43
CA GLY A 123 14.92 -10.94 0.70
C GLY A 123 13.48 -11.17 1.15
N ARG A 124 12.87 -10.23 1.88
CA ARG A 124 11.50 -10.35 2.39
C ARG A 124 10.50 -9.71 1.43
N ASP A 125 9.44 -10.45 1.16
CA ASP A 125 8.34 -10.00 0.32
C ASP A 125 7.47 -8.95 1.05
N GLN A 126 7.28 -7.81 0.41
CA GLN A 126 6.48 -6.69 0.89
C GLN A 126 5.07 -6.79 0.31
N PHE A 127 4.22 -7.65 0.89
CA PHE A 127 2.88 -7.95 0.35
C PHE A 127 1.92 -6.76 0.30
N LEU A 128 2.18 -5.70 1.06
CA LEU A 128 1.46 -4.43 1.01
C LEU A 128 2.23 -3.38 0.21
N LEU A 129 2.96 -3.83 -0.81
CA LEU A 129 3.63 -3.01 -1.81
C LEU A 129 3.74 -3.83 -3.09
N GLY A 130 2.63 -3.94 -3.81
CA GLY A 130 2.57 -4.76 -5.02
C GLY A 130 1.44 -4.39 -5.97
N ALA A 131 1.61 -4.78 -7.24
CA ALA A 131 0.59 -4.72 -8.28
C ALA A 131 -0.07 -6.10 -8.43
N TRP A 132 -1.37 -6.14 -8.67
CA TRP A 132 -2.17 -7.35 -8.70
C TRP A 132 -3.10 -7.35 -9.90
N ARG A 133 -3.28 -8.52 -10.53
CA ARG A 133 -4.42 -8.72 -11.42
C ARG A 133 -5.67 -8.84 -10.58
N VAL A 134 -6.67 -8.01 -10.89
CA VAL A 134 -7.94 -7.99 -10.15
C VAL A 134 -8.64 -9.34 -10.25
N SER A 135 -8.60 -10.01 -11.40
CA SER A 135 -9.19 -11.35 -11.56
C SER A 135 -8.53 -12.39 -10.64
N GLY A 136 -7.20 -12.50 -10.66
CA GLY A 136 -6.44 -13.41 -9.81
C GLY A 136 -6.64 -13.11 -8.31
N LEU A 137 -6.63 -11.83 -7.96
CA LEU A 137 -6.88 -11.38 -6.58
C LEU A 137 -8.29 -11.74 -6.10
N ARG A 138 -9.33 -11.55 -6.94
CA ARG A 138 -10.71 -11.94 -6.59
C ARG A 138 -10.84 -13.44 -6.40
N THR A 139 -10.23 -14.26 -7.27
CA THR A 139 -10.19 -15.72 -7.11
C THR A 139 -9.51 -16.11 -5.81
N ALA A 140 -8.34 -15.56 -5.52
CA ALA A 140 -7.59 -15.87 -4.29
C ALA A 140 -8.36 -15.48 -3.02
N LEU A 141 -9.08 -14.35 -3.03
CA LEU A 141 -9.96 -13.96 -1.93
C LEU A 141 -11.13 -14.94 -1.75
N ALA A 142 -11.75 -15.38 -2.84
CA ALA A 142 -12.84 -16.36 -2.79
C ALA A 142 -12.36 -17.70 -2.20
N ASP A 143 -11.20 -18.19 -2.63
CA ASP A 143 -10.62 -19.44 -2.15
C ASP A 143 -10.19 -19.38 -0.67
N LEU A 144 -9.81 -18.19 -0.18
CA LEU A 144 -9.34 -17.98 1.19
C LEU A 144 -10.49 -17.81 2.21
N ALA A 145 -11.73 -17.68 1.75
CA ALA A 145 -12.87 -17.40 2.62
C ALA A 145 -13.02 -18.43 3.78
N PRO A 146 -13.41 -18.00 4.99
CA PRO A 146 -13.76 -16.63 5.38
C PRO A 146 -12.54 -15.72 5.56
N LEU A 147 -12.72 -14.43 5.26
CA LEU A 147 -11.66 -13.41 5.22
C LEU A 147 -11.25 -12.81 6.58
N PRO A 148 -12.13 -12.64 7.59
CA PRO A 148 -11.74 -12.00 8.85
C PRO A 148 -10.57 -12.70 9.54
N GLY A 149 -9.59 -11.91 9.99
CA GLY A 149 -8.38 -12.39 10.67
C GLY A 149 -7.29 -12.96 9.75
N ARG A 150 -7.51 -13.00 8.43
CA ARG A 150 -6.52 -13.50 7.47
C ARG A 150 -5.41 -12.46 7.25
N ALA A 151 -4.17 -12.96 7.17
CA ALA A 151 -3.00 -12.18 6.83
C ALA A 151 -2.72 -12.24 5.32
N MET A 152 -2.07 -11.20 4.77
CA MET A 152 -1.69 -11.15 3.35
C MET A 152 -0.86 -12.36 2.91
N ARG A 153 0.00 -12.90 3.78
CA ARG A 153 0.77 -14.11 3.49
C ARG A 153 -0.10 -15.32 3.13
N ALA A 154 -1.28 -15.44 3.73
CA ALA A 154 -2.19 -16.55 3.42
C ALA A 154 -2.84 -16.38 2.04
N LEU A 155 -3.13 -15.13 1.65
CA LEU A 155 -3.63 -14.79 0.32
C LEU A 155 -2.57 -15.01 -0.76
N VAL A 156 -1.33 -14.64 -0.46
CA VAL A 156 -0.19 -14.77 -1.40
C VAL A 156 0.15 -16.24 -1.66
N ALA A 157 -0.10 -17.14 -0.71
CA ALA A 157 0.24 -18.55 -0.83
C ALA A 157 -0.49 -19.29 -1.97
N SER A 158 -1.60 -18.76 -2.47
CA SER A 158 -2.41 -19.37 -3.53
C SER A 158 -2.28 -18.68 -4.90
N VAL A 159 -1.36 -17.73 -5.04
CA VAL A 159 -1.19 -16.94 -6.28
C VAL A 159 0.22 -17.04 -6.83
N ARG A 160 0.38 -16.88 -8.15
CA ARG A 160 1.70 -16.79 -8.78
C ARG A 160 2.24 -15.38 -8.61
N VAL A 161 3.32 -15.22 -7.85
CA VAL A 161 3.91 -13.92 -7.55
C VAL A 161 5.23 -13.73 -8.29
N ALA A 162 5.31 -12.67 -9.09
CA ALA A 162 6.57 -12.12 -9.58
C ALA A 162 7.23 -11.33 -8.44
N ARG A 163 8.47 -11.69 -8.13
CA ARG A 163 9.28 -11.03 -7.10
C ARG A 163 10.09 -9.92 -7.76
N VAL A 164 9.84 -8.69 -7.34
CA VAL A 164 10.44 -7.48 -7.91
C VAL A 164 11.52 -6.98 -6.99
N GLU A 165 12.78 -7.15 -7.38
CA GLU A 165 13.93 -6.63 -6.65
C GLU A 165 14.27 -5.24 -7.19
N VAL A 166 14.31 -4.25 -6.29
CA VAL A 166 14.70 -2.87 -6.62
C VAL A 166 15.90 -2.50 -5.77
N PRO A 167 17.01 -2.01 -6.36
CA PRO A 167 18.15 -1.55 -5.58
C PRO A 167 17.74 -0.38 -4.67
N ALA A 168 18.12 -0.44 -3.41
CA ALA A 168 17.93 0.68 -2.50
C ALA A 168 18.72 1.92 -3.00
N PRO A 169 18.11 3.12 -2.97
CA PRO A 169 18.82 4.34 -3.33
C PRO A 169 19.98 4.62 -2.36
N GLN A 170 21.11 5.11 -2.89
CA GLN A 170 22.29 5.41 -2.06
C GLN A 170 22.23 6.76 -1.34
N SER A 171 21.49 7.72 -1.92
CA SER A 171 21.49 9.13 -1.48
C SER A 171 20.09 9.67 -1.20
N ALA A 172 19.12 8.79 -1.00
CA ALA A 172 17.74 9.14 -0.67
C ALA A 172 17.14 8.10 0.28
N PRO A 173 16.07 8.43 1.02
CA PRO A 173 15.33 7.44 1.80
C PRO A 173 14.85 6.27 0.93
N VAL A 174 14.84 5.07 1.52
CA VAL A 174 14.38 3.86 0.84
C VAL A 174 12.86 3.92 0.67
N PRO A 175 12.31 3.71 -0.55
CA PRO A 175 10.88 3.95 -0.80
C PRO A 175 9.92 3.06 -0.01
N TRP A 176 10.36 1.87 0.40
CA TRP A 176 9.58 0.90 1.17
C TRP A 176 9.83 0.95 2.68
N THR A 177 10.49 2.00 3.19
CA THR A 177 10.62 2.20 4.64
C THR A 177 9.26 2.58 5.23
N ASP A 178 8.79 1.74 6.15
CA ASP A 178 7.62 1.96 6.97
C ASP A 178 7.92 2.78 8.23
N VAL A 179 6.91 3.50 8.71
CA VAL A 179 6.97 4.24 9.98
C VAL A 179 5.98 3.62 10.95
N ASP A 180 6.48 2.81 11.89
CA ASP A 180 5.66 2.08 12.88
C ASP A 180 5.74 2.68 14.27
N THR A 181 6.89 3.26 14.61
CA THR A 181 7.19 3.74 15.95
C THR A 181 7.53 5.24 15.95
N PRO A 182 7.45 5.92 17.11
CA PRO A 182 7.92 7.29 17.23
C PRO A 182 9.38 7.48 16.80
N ALA A 183 10.24 6.49 17.05
CA ALA A 183 11.64 6.54 16.60
C ALA A 183 11.76 6.48 15.08
N ASP A 184 10.91 5.70 14.39
CA ASP A 184 10.87 5.68 12.92
C ASP A 184 10.40 7.02 12.38
N LEU A 185 9.42 7.65 13.04
CA LEU A 185 8.91 8.95 12.66
C LEU A 185 10.00 10.03 12.76
N ASP A 186 10.77 10.02 13.85
CA ASP A 186 11.85 10.97 14.05
C ASP A 186 12.92 10.79 12.95
N ARG A 187 13.35 9.54 12.69
CA ARG A 187 14.25 9.22 11.57
C ARG A 187 13.69 9.66 10.22
N ALA A 188 12.40 9.44 9.98
CA ALA A 188 11.76 9.81 8.73
C ALA A 188 11.75 11.33 8.51
N ARG A 189 11.59 12.12 9.57
CA ARG A 189 11.63 13.58 9.50
C ARG A 189 13.05 14.12 9.28
N GLU A 190 14.05 13.48 9.87
CA GLU A 190 15.46 13.84 9.69
C GLU A 190 15.97 13.51 8.29
N GLY A 191 15.49 12.42 7.70
CA GLY A 191 15.90 11.94 6.37
C GLY A 191 15.34 12.74 5.19
N LEU A 192 14.39 13.64 5.42
CA LEU A 192 13.87 14.50 4.35
C LEU A 192 14.84 15.64 4.03
N PRO A 193 15.04 15.98 2.73
CA PRO A 193 15.73 17.21 2.36
C PRO A 193 15.03 18.39 3.02
N ARG A 194 15.77 19.24 3.73
CA ARG A 194 15.18 20.49 4.23
C ARG A 194 14.74 21.34 3.03
N PRO A 195 13.57 21.97 3.08
CA PRO A 195 13.20 22.94 2.04
C PRO A 195 14.28 24.03 1.97
N PRO A 196 14.58 24.55 0.77
CA PRO A 196 15.42 25.74 0.67
C PRO A 196 14.74 26.87 1.45
N GLY A 197 15.51 27.52 2.33
CA GLY A 197 15.04 28.65 3.14
C GLY A 197 14.79 29.92 2.36
#